data_AF-A0A6L3N295-F1
#
_entry.id   AF-A0A6L3N295-F1
#
_cell.length_a   1.000
_cell.length_b   1.000
_cell.length_c   1.000
_cell.angle_alpha   90.00
_cell.angle_beta   90.00
_cell.angle_gamma   90.00
#
_symmetry.space_group_name_H-M   'P 1'
#
loop_
_entity.id
_entity.type
_entity.pdbx_description
1 polymer ?
#
loop_
_entity_poly.entity_id
_entity_poly.type
_entity_poly.pdbx_seq_one_letter_code
_entity_poly.pdbx_strand_id
1 'polypeptide(L)'
;MNELISKQPMDLIDPQAQRVVDFLKNIGLPHDNIIAAQDQRAIIGQNLPNVIASLPPEVKQDARYLSKFVVGAGFGLFDYSLNSIWNEVVLNLHKKATAYGLDIFYDAAVGGKAREFYQSEDDLRSLKDAVLLDTCRKLELIADTTHKKLKHILDMRNDIGISHPTNYVINAYELLGWLTTCIQDVLNDSPTEAALQVQAFIQNLRTYTQPLDPVNKAGIEQKIKALASHHCGHILRTMFGIYVAGDTDPQVRKNIALLAVTVWGSSNDETKYKLGLTLEGYNNNLYSDKHVLGEQFFAAVGGNAFRSNAEKSIQIDSLLDELLEKHNGWDNFHHEGPVADSIASYINNQLDILPNFAAKLVRVVLICRIGRGVTYCDGVSPRGRGYYDRILALLGDQHGWTALAALTNYEIQAQLEQTVCRTQACAALNVIKRGVVSERLLECIDYLIANIPNSGRAALDTKFKTLSTGYLVWP
;
A
#
# COMPACT_ATOMS: atom_id res chain seq x y z
N MET A 1 -55.16 -20.74 39.98
CA MET A 1 -55.17 -19.26 39.93
C MET A 1 -53.70 -18.87 39.80
N ASN A 2 -53.22 -18.70 38.55
CA ASN A 2 -51.86 -18.21 38.33
C ASN A 2 -51.94 -16.68 38.44
N GLU A 3 -51.39 -16.13 39.51
CA GLU A 3 -51.20 -14.69 39.61
C GLU A 3 -50.27 -14.25 38.47
N LEU A 4 -50.84 -13.53 37.51
CA LEU A 4 -50.09 -12.71 36.58
C LEU A 4 -49.36 -11.68 37.43
N ILE A 5 -48.07 -11.90 37.68
CA ILE A 5 -47.18 -10.88 38.24
C ILE A 5 -47.14 -9.77 37.19
N SER A 6 -47.93 -8.72 37.42
CA SER A 6 -47.82 -7.47 36.67
C SER A 6 -46.38 -6.99 36.82
N LYS A 7 -45.60 -7.08 35.75
CA LYS A 7 -44.24 -6.53 35.70
C LYS A 7 -44.36 -5.05 36.02
N GLN A 8 -43.99 -4.64 37.23
CA GLN A 8 -43.97 -3.22 37.59
C GLN A 8 -43.15 -2.47 36.54
N PRO A 9 -43.57 -1.27 36.10
CA PRO A 9 -42.75 -0.48 35.20
C PRO A 9 -41.35 -0.35 35.82
N MET A 10 -40.32 -0.82 35.11
CA MET A 10 -38.93 -0.63 35.52
C MET A 10 -38.69 0.88 35.56
N ASP A 11 -38.77 1.48 36.75
CA ASP A 11 -38.44 2.89 36.92
C ASP A 11 -36.92 3.03 36.91
N LEU A 12 -36.41 3.62 35.83
CA LEU A 12 -34.99 3.84 35.63
C LEU A 12 -34.48 5.04 36.44
N ILE A 13 -35.38 5.94 36.84
CA ILE A 13 -35.01 7.20 37.51
C ILE A 13 -34.84 6.91 39.00
N ASP A 14 -33.64 7.15 39.53
CA ASP A 14 -33.42 6.96 40.97
C ASP A 14 -33.95 8.17 41.78
N PRO A 15 -34.96 7.99 42.65
CA PRO A 15 -35.42 9.03 43.57
C PRO A 15 -34.36 9.48 44.59
N GLN A 16 -33.30 8.69 44.80
CA GLN A 16 -32.17 9.02 45.69
C GLN A 16 -31.22 10.06 45.10
N ALA A 17 -31.19 10.25 43.77
CA ALA A 17 -30.34 11.26 43.16
C ALA A 17 -30.64 12.68 43.68
N GLN A 18 -31.92 12.98 43.99
CA GLN A 18 -32.28 14.25 44.62
C GLN A 18 -31.73 14.36 46.05
N ARG A 19 -31.72 13.26 46.81
CA ARG A 19 -31.17 13.24 48.18
C ARG A 19 -29.68 13.55 48.20
N VAL A 20 -28.94 13.15 47.16
CA VAL A 20 -27.51 13.48 47.01
C VAL A 20 -27.33 14.98 46.76
N VAL A 21 -28.14 15.58 45.89
CA VAL A 21 -28.13 17.04 45.66
C VAL A 21 -28.42 17.80 46.95
N ASP A 22 -29.45 17.38 47.69
CA ASP A 22 -29.83 18.00 48.97
C ASP A 22 -28.73 17.85 50.02
N PHE A 23 -28.05 16.69 50.06
CA PHE A 23 -26.91 16.45 50.92
C PHE A 23 -25.75 17.41 50.61
N LEU A 24 -25.34 17.53 49.34
CA LEU A 24 -24.28 18.44 48.89
C LEU A 24 -24.58 19.88 49.31
N LYS A 25 -25.83 20.31 49.11
CA LYS A 25 -26.33 21.63 49.53
C LYS A 25 -26.21 21.82 51.05
N ASN A 26 -26.62 20.81 51.84
CA ASN A 26 -26.59 20.88 53.30
C ASN A 26 -25.18 20.94 53.89
N ILE A 27 -24.18 20.34 53.22
CA ILE A 27 -22.78 20.39 53.64
C ILE A 27 -21.99 21.56 53.01
N GLY A 28 -22.66 22.43 52.25
CA GLY A 28 -22.07 23.63 51.65
C GLY A 28 -21.18 23.38 50.43
N LEU A 29 -21.31 22.23 49.76
CA LEU A 29 -20.61 21.95 48.50
C LEU A 29 -21.39 22.47 47.28
N PRO A 30 -20.70 22.73 46.15
CA PRO A 30 -21.35 22.98 44.87
C PRO A 30 -22.29 21.82 44.53
N HIS A 31 -23.54 22.15 44.20
CA HIS A 31 -24.60 21.19 43.90
C HIS A 31 -25.27 21.47 42.54
N ASP A 32 -25.07 22.68 42.00
CA ASP A 32 -25.54 23.06 40.69
C ASP A 32 -24.78 22.28 39.60
N ASN A 33 -25.51 21.73 38.63
CA ASN A 33 -24.99 21.01 37.47
C ASN A 33 -24.11 19.78 37.77
N ILE A 34 -24.08 19.30 39.02
CA ILE A 34 -23.41 18.04 39.39
C ILE A 34 -24.27 16.83 39.00
N ILE A 35 -25.58 16.94 39.19
CA ILE A 35 -26.57 15.94 38.78
C ILE A 35 -27.60 16.66 37.91
N ALA A 36 -27.95 16.04 36.78
CA ALA A 36 -28.95 16.58 35.87
C ALA A 36 -30.29 16.85 36.58
N ALA A 37 -30.95 17.93 36.18
CA ALA A 37 -32.25 18.32 36.71
C ALA A 37 -33.32 17.22 36.49
N GLN A 38 -34.39 17.29 37.28
CA GLN A 38 -35.43 16.24 37.29
C GLN A 38 -36.12 16.07 35.94
N ASP A 39 -36.35 17.16 35.20
CA ASP A 39 -36.92 17.16 33.85
C ASP A 39 -36.01 16.40 32.86
N GLN A 40 -34.70 16.63 32.93
CA GLN A 40 -33.72 15.93 32.09
C GLN A 40 -33.68 14.43 32.41
N ARG A 41 -33.69 14.07 33.70
CA ARG A 41 -33.78 12.66 34.13
C ARG A 41 -35.10 12.01 33.71
N ALA A 42 -36.21 12.75 33.74
CA ALA A 42 -37.51 12.27 33.26
C ALA A 42 -37.46 11.91 31.77
N ILE A 43 -36.82 12.73 30.94
CA ILE A 43 -36.63 12.45 29.50
C ILE A 43 -35.81 11.17 29.31
N ILE A 44 -34.72 10.99 30.05
CA ILE A 44 -33.92 9.75 30.01
C ILE A 44 -34.76 8.54 30.40
N GLY A 45 -35.47 8.61 31.53
CA GLY A 45 -36.30 7.52 32.04
C GLY A 45 -37.37 7.04 31.04
N GLN A 46 -37.96 7.97 30.29
CA GLN A 46 -38.98 7.66 29.28
C GLN A 46 -38.40 7.05 28.00
N ASN A 47 -37.22 7.48 27.57
CA ASN A 47 -36.70 7.15 26.24
C ASN A 47 -35.64 6.05 26.24
N LEU A 48 -34.74 6.03 27.22
CA LEU A 48 -33.59 5.12 27.26
C LEU A 48 -33.99 3.63 27.25
N PRO A 49 -35.04 3.18 27.99
CA PRO A 49 -35.44 1.77 27.96
C PRO A 49 -35.77 1.25 26.56
N ASN A 50 -36.41 2.08 25.73
CA ASN A 50 -36.76 1.70 24.35
C ASN A 50 -35.53 1.59 23.45
N VAL A 51 -34.59 2.53 23.58
CA VAL A 51 -33.31 2.49 22.84
C VAL A 51 -32.54 1.22 23.20
N ILE A 52 -32.41 0.89 24.49
CA ILE A 52 -31.71 -0.32 24.93
C ILE A 52 -32.48 -1.58 24.50
N ALA A 53 -33.82 -1.60 24.60
CA ALA A 53 -34.62 -2.75 24.20
C ALA A 53 -34.39 -3.11 22.72
N SER A 54 -34.22 -2.12 21.84
CA SER A 54 -34.01 -2.31 20.40
C SER A 54 -32.67 -2.97 20.01
N LEU A 55 -31.70 -3.04 20.93
CA LEU A 55 -30.38 -3.62 20.63
C LEU A 55 -30.43 -5.15 20.47
N PRO A 56 -29.63 -5.73 19.56
CA PRO A 56 -29.47 -7.18 19.45
C PRO A 56 -28.96 -7.82 20.76
N PRO A 57 -29.37 -9.06 21.09
CA PRO A 57 -28.90 -9.76 22.30
C PRO A 57 -27.38 -9.88 22.40
N GLU A 58 -26.72 -10.12 21.26
CA GLU A 58 -25.26 -10.26 21.13
C GLU A 58 -24.52 -8.97 21.54
N VAL A 59 -25.06 -7.80 21.17
CA VAL A 59 -24.50 -6.50 21.56
C VAL A 59 -24.70 -6.26 23.06
N LYS A 60 -25.80 -6.74 23.65
CA LYS A 60 -26.11 -6.54 25.08
C LYS A 60 -25.25 -7.39 26.00
N GLN A 61 -24.93 -8.62 25.59
CA GLN A 61 -24.34 -9.64 26.47
C GLN A 61 -22.99 -9.22 27.05
N ASP A 62 -22.16 -8.54 26.25
CA ASP A 62 -20.80 -8.14 26.63
C ASP A 62 -20.61 -6.62 26.82
N ALA A 63 -21.66 -5.81 26.66
CA ALA A 63 -21.59 -4.34 26.73
C ALA A 63 -21.57 -3.80 28.17
N ARG A 64 -20.44 -4.02 28.84
CA ARG A 64 -20.21 -3.56 30.22
C ARG A 64 -20.30 -2.04 30.36
N TYR A 65 -19.80 -1.28 29.39
CA TYR A 65 -19.85 0.19 29.49
C TYR A 65 -21.21 0.74 29.10
N LEU A 66 -21.98 0.04 28.26
CA LEU A 66 -23.40 0.37 28.08
C LEU A 66 -24.17 0.22 29.39
N SER A 67 -23.87 -0.80 30.20
CA SER A 67 -24.46 -0.93 31.55
C SER A 67 -24.10 0.27 32.44
N LYS A 68 -22.84 0.71 32.42
CA LYS A 68 -22.39 1.91 33.15
C LYS A 68 -23.06 3.19 32.65
N PHE A 69 -23.25 3.31 31.34
CA PHE A 69 -24.00 4.41 30.73
C PHE A 69 -25.43 4.47 31.30
N VAL A 70 -26.14 3.34 31.33
CA VAL A 70 -27.54 3.29 31.83
C VAL A 70 -27.62 3.72 33.29
N VAL A 71 -26.68 3.27 34.13
CA VAL A 71 -26.60 3.70 35.53
C VAL A 71 -26.33 5.20 35.63
N GLY A 72 -25.30 5.71 34.95
CA GLY A 72 -24.97 7.13 34.98
C GLY A 72 -26.13 8.02 34.51
N ALA A 73 -26.79 7.63 33.43
CA ALA A 73 -27.88 8.39 32.84
C ALA A 73 -29.12 8.39 33.75
N GLY A 74 -29.44 7.26 34.39
CA GLY A 74 -30.54 7.16 35.36
C GLY A 74 -30.31 8.02 36.62
N PHE A 75 -29.06 8.13 37.07
CA PHE A 75 -28.68 8.99 38.18
C PHE A 75 -28.51 10.48 37.80
N GLY A 76 -28.43 10.82 36.51
CA GLY A 76 -28.21 12.17 36.02
C GLY A 76 -26.74 12.60 35.87
N LEU A 77 -25.80 11.65 35.86
CA LEU A 77 -24.37 11.86 35.60
C LEU A 77 -24.08 11.70 34.10
N PHE A 78 -24.46 12.72 33.31
CA PHE A 78 -24.47 12.62 31.84
C PHE A 78 -23.06 12.64 31.22
N ASP A 79 -22.12 13.35 31.81
CA ASP A 79 -20.70 13.36 31.46
C ASP A 79 -20.05 11.97 31.64
N TYR A 80 -20.30 11.33 32.79
CA TYR A 80 -19.89 9.95 33.06
C TYR A 80 -20.50 8.97 32.06
N SER A 81 -21.77 9.19 31.71
CA SER A 81 -22.48 8.37 30.74
C SER A 81 -21.85 8.50 29.36
N LEU A 82 -21.61 9.73 28.88
CA LEU A 82 -20.92 10.00 27.62
C LEU A 82 -19.56 9.29 27.56
N ASN A 83 -18.76 9.39 28.62
CA ASN A 83 -17.48 8.71 28.70
C ASN A 83 -17.64 7.17 28.66
N SER A 84 -18.68 6.63 29.29
CA SER A 84 -18.96 5.20 29.29
C SER A 84 -19.31 4.70 27.89
N ILE A 85 -20.24 5.34 27.17
CA ILE A 85 -20.57 4.91 25.80
C ILE A 85 -19.38 5.07 24.85
N TRP A 86 -18.54 6.10 25.03
CA TRP A 86 -17.32 6.26 24.25
C TRP A 86 -16.34 5.09 24.46
N ASN A 87 -16.18 4.60 25.68
CA ASN A 87 -15.36 3.40 25.93
C ASN A 87 -15.90 2.17 25.19
N GLU A 88 -17.22 2.03 25.06
CA GLU A 88 -17.83 0.94 24.28
C GLU A 88 -17.52 1.08 22.77
N VAL A 89 -17.52 2.31 22.25
CA VAL A 89 -17.08 2.62 20.88
C VAL A 89 -15.61 2.23 20.68
N VAL A 90 -14.71 2.64 21.57
CA VAL A 90 -13.27 2.30 21.48
C VAL A 90 -13.06 0.79 21.46
N LEU A 91 -13.74 0.04 22.33
CA LEU A 91 -13.65 -1.43 22.33
C LEU A 91 -14.14 -2.05 21.02
N ASN A 92 -15.21 -1.51 20.42
CA ASN A 92 -15.69 -2.00 19.13
C ASN A 92 -14.70 -1.68 18.00
N LEU A 93 -14.12 -0.48 17.98
CA LEU A 93 -13.08 -0.11 17.01
C LEU A 93 -11.82 -1.00 17.16
N HIS A 94 -11.44 -1.36 18.39
CA HIS A 94 -10.37 -2.35 18.61
C HIS A 94 -10.71 -3.70 17.99
N LYS A 95 -11.92 -4.22 18.20
CA LYS A 95 -12.37 -5.46 17.56
C LYS A 95 -12.30 -5.38 16.03
N LYS A 96 -12.70 -4.25 15.43
CA LYS A 96 -12.58 -4.01 13.99
C LYS A 96 -11.11 -3.99 13.53
N ALA A 97 -10.23 -3.33 14.28
CA ALA A 97 -8.79 -3.32 13.99
C ALA A 97 -8.15 -4.71 14.06
N THR A 98 -8.48 -5.49 15.10
CA THR A 98 -8.02 -6.87 15.27
C THR A 98 -8.51 -7.77 14.14
N ALA A 99 -9.79 -7.68 13.78
CA ALA A 99 -10.37 -8.45 12.68
C ALA A 99 -9.77 -8.08 11.31
N TYR A 100 -9.45 -6.81 11.10
CA TYR A 100 -8.83 -6.32 9.87
C TYR A 100 -7.37 -6.79 9.72
N GLY A 101 -6.64 -6.87 10.83
CA GLY A 101 -5.24 -7.25 10.89
C GLY A 101 -4.37 -6.16 11.51
N LEU A 102 -3.88 -6.44 12.73
CA LEU A 102 -3.13 -5.48 13.54
C LEU A 102 -1.90 -4.92 12.84
N ASP A 103 -1.18 -5.73 12.06
CA ASP A 103 0.04 -5.26 11.42
C ASP A 103 -0.20 -4.14 10.40
N ILE A 104 -1.32 -4.16 9.67
CA ILE A 104 -1.64 -3.04 8.76
C ILE A 104 -2.17 -1.88 9.56
N PHE A 105 -3.02 -2.18 10.53
CA PHE A 105 -3.62 -1.16 11.37
C PHE A 105 -2.53 -0.29 11.98
N TYR A 106 -1.50 -0.90 12.56
CA TYR A 106 -0.36 -0.20 13.11
C TYR A 106 0.50 0.49 12.06
N ASP A 107 0.76 -0.11 10.89
CA ASP A 107 1.47 0.59 9.80
C ASP A 107 0.75 1.88 9.36
N ALA A 108 -0.57 1.89 9.43
CA ALA A 108 -1.39 3.05 9.08
C ALA A 108 -1.52 4.07 10.21
N ALA A 109 -1.52 3.60 11.47
CA ALA A 109 -1.72 4.40 12.69
C ALA A 109 -0.43 5.04 13.22
N VAL A 110 0.70 4.33 13.17
CA VAL A 110 1.97 4.73 13.79
C VAL A 110 3.12 4.57 12.79
N GLY A 111 3.90 5.64 12.63
CA GLY A 111 5.04 5.70 11.71
C GLY A 111 6.39 5.62 12.42
N GLY A 112 7.42 5.28 11.64
CA GLY A 112 8.82 5.31 12.09
C GLY A 112 9.13 4.31 13.22
N LYS A 113 10.06 4.68 14.10
CA LYS A 113 10.54 3.80 15.19
C LYS A 113 9.45 3.38 16.18
N ALA A 114 8.38 4.18 16.31
CA ALA A 114 7.28 3.86 17.21
C ALA A 114 6.59 2.54 16.83
N ARG A 115 6.57 2.19 15.53
CA ARG A 115 5.88 1.01 15.01
C ARG A 115 6.36 -0.31 15.61
N GLU A 116 7.64 -0.41 15.98
CA GLU A 116 8.24 -1.62 16.57
C GLU A 116 7.62 -2.00 17.93
N PHE A 117 7.04 -1.02 18.63
CA PHE A 117 6.41 -1.21 19.94
C PHE A 117 4.93 -1.60 19.88
N TYR A 118 4.33 -1.74 18.69
CA TYR A 118 2.92 -2.09 18.53
C TYR A 118 2.80 -3.40 17.76
N GLN A 119 2.50 -4.51 18.44
CA GLN A 119 2.48 -5.84 17.80
C GLN A 119 1.23 -6.64 18.16
N SER A 120 0.73 -6.45 19.37
CA SER A 120 -0.35 -7.22 19.97
C SER A 120 -1.65 -6.42 20.04
N GLU A 121 -2.76 -7.10 20.36
CA GLU A 121 -4.05 -6.43 20.60
C GLU A 121 -4.01 -5.51 21.82
N ASP A 122 -3.21 -5.85 22.84
CA ASP A 122 -3.07 -5.03 24.04
C ASP A 122 -2.45 -3.66 23.74
N ASP A 123 -1.58 -3.57 22.72
CA ASP A 123 -0.94 -2.33 22.30
C ASP A 123 -1.93 -1.31 21.71
N LEU A 124 -3.14 -1.73 21.30
CA LEU A 124 -4.18 -0.81 20.81
C LEU A 124 -4.56 0.21 21.88
N ARG A 125 -4.48 -0.18 23.17
CA ARG A 125 -4.79 0.70 24.31
C ARG A 125 -3.79 1.86 24.46
N SER A 126 -2.62 1.74 23.86
CA SER A 126 -1.59 2.79 23.86
C SER A 126 -1.82 3.84 22.78
N LEU A 127 -2.72 3.57 21.82
CA LEU A 127 -3.11 4.56 20.82
C LEU A 127 -4.03 5.61 21.44
N LYS A 128 -3.86 6.86 21.00
CA LYS A 128 -4.85 7.91 21.30
C LYS A 128 -6.13 7.61 20.53
N ASP A 129 -7.29 7.82 21.16
CA ASP A 129 -8.60 7.60 20.55
C ASP A 129 -8.78 8.33 19.20
N ALA A 130 -8.22 9.54 19.07
CA ALA A 130 -8.22 10.28 17.80
C ALA A 130 -7.43 9.56 16.69
N VAL A 131 -6.28 8.98 17.03
CA VAL A 131 -5.45 8.20 16.10
C VAL A 131 -6.16 6.90 15.72
N LEU A 132 -6.75 6.21 16.70
CA LEU A 132 -7.57 5.02 16.44
C LEU A 132 -8.70 5.34 15.46
N LEU A 133 -9.48 6.40 15.73
CA LEU A 133 -10.61 6.82 14.91
C LEU A 133 -10.19 7.24 13.49
N ASP A 134 -9.16 8.09 13.37
CA ASP A 134 -8.63 8.54 12.07
C ASP A 134 -8.06 7.36 11.27
N THR A 135 -7.45 6.37 11.93
CA THR A 135 -6.94 5.15 11.28
C THR A 135 -8.09 4.26 10.79
N CYS A 136 -9.13 4.05 11.62
CA CYS A 136 -10.32 3.31 11.20
C CYS A 136 -10.96 3.92 9.96
N ARG A 137 -11.02 5.24 9.85
CA ARG A 137 -11.48 5.91 8.62
C ARG A 137 -10.51 5.69 7.45
N LYS A 138 -9.21 5.90 7.67
CA LYS A 138 -8.17 5.79 6.62
C LYS A 138 -8.15 4.38 6.00
N LEU A 139 -8.44 3.37 6.80
CA LEU A 139 -8.54 1.97 6.39
C LEU A 139 -9.96 1.55 6.02
N GLU A 140 -10.88 2.51 5.92
CA GLU A 140 -12.29 2.29 5.53
C GLU A 140 -13.02 1.27 6.41
N LEU A 141 -12.59 1.11 7.67
CA LEU A 141 -13.27 0.29 8.69
C LEU A 141 -14.55 0.94 9.20
N ILE A 142 -14.67 2.25 9.00
CA ILE A 142 -15.86 3.07 9.23
C ILE A 142 -16.04 4.04 8.08
N ALA A 143 -17.29 4.40 7.78
CA ALA A 143 -17.60 5.39 6.75
C ALA A 143 -17.14 6.81 7.15
N ASP A 144 -16.88 7.67 6.16
CA ASP A 144 -16.52 9.08 6.39
C ASP A 144 -17.58 9.85 7.20
N THR A 145 -18.86 9.52 6.99
CA THR A 145 -19.98 10.08 7.75
C THR A 145 -19.93 9.66 9.22
N THR A 146 -19.67 8.37 9.49
CA THR A 146 -19.51 7.84 10.86
C THR A 146 -18.31 8.49 11.54
N HIS A 147 -17.19 8.62 10.85
CA HIS A 147 -15.99 9.30 11.36
C HIS A 147 -16.30 10.73 11.80
N LYS A 148 -16.98 11.53 10.97
CA LYS A 148 -17.33 12.91 11.31
C LYS A 148 -18.21 13.00 12.57
N LYS A 149 -19.21 12.13 12.69
CA LYS A 149 -20.09 12.09 13.87
C LYS A 149 -19.30 11.69 15.13
N LEU A 150 -18.50 10.63 15.06
CA LEU A 150 -17.69 10.16 16.19
C LEU A 150 -16.62 11.16 16.60
N LYS A 151 -16.02 11.86 15.64
CA LYS A 151 -15.03 12.91 15.92
C LYS A 151 -15.65 14.04 16.72
N HIS A 152 -16.85 14.49 16.34
CA HIS A 152 -17.60 15.47 17.14
C HIS A 152 -17.89 14.96 18.56
N ILE A 153 -18.32 13.69 18.71
CA ILE A 153 -18.57 13.10 20.04
C ILE A 153 -17.28 13.04 20.87
N LEU A 154 -16.15 12.66 20.27
CA LEU A 154 -14.84 12.63 20.93
C LEU A 154 -14.41 14.03 21.41
N ASP A 155 -14.55 15.04 20.55
CA ASP A 155 -14.22 16.43 20.88
C ASP A 155 -15.09 16.90 22.06
N MET A 156 -16.41 16.70 21.98
CA MET A 156 -17.34 17.02 23.07
C MET A 156 -17.01 16.28 24.37
N ARG A 157 -16.67 14.99 24.30
CA ARG A 157 -16.28 14.19 25.47
C ARG A 157 -14.99 14.70 26.10
N ASN A 158 -14.02 15.16 25.31
CA ASN A 158 -12.76 15.69 25.80
C ASN A 158 -12.93 17.07 26.43
N ASP A 159 -13.78 17.93 25.85
CA ASP A 159 -14.00 19.29 26.32
C ASP A 159 -14.97 19.38 27.51
N ILE A 160 -15.89 18.42 27.65
CA ILE A 160 -16.89 18.36 28.73
C ILE A 160 -16.48 17.41 29.86
N GLY A 161 -15.50 16.53 29.61
CA GLY A 161 -15.08 15.52 30.57
C GLY A 161 -14.58 16.11 31.89
N ILE A 162 -14.76 15.35 32.98
CA ILE A 162 -14.37 15.68 34.36
C ILE A 162 -12.89 16.12 34.48
N SER A 163 -12.06 15.76 33.51
CA SER A 163 -10.64 16.09 33.46
C SER A 163 -10.32 17.56 33.13
N HIS A 164 -11.29 18.35 32.68
CA HIS A 164 -11.09 19.76 32.32
C HIS A 164 -12.16 20.68 32.95
N PRO A 165 -11.81 21.88 33.44
CA PRO A 165 -12.81 22.83 33.93
C PRO A 165 -13.77 23.25 32.80
N THR A 166 -15.04 22.97 32.98
CA THR A 166 -16.09 23.32 32.00
C THR A 166 -17.35 23.78 32.71
N ASN A 167 -18.05 24.73 32.08
CA ASN A 167 -19.39 25.18 32.52
C ASN A 167 -20.50 24.62 31.62
N TYR A 168 -20.15 23.76 30.66
CA TYR A 168 -21.11 23.16 29.76
C TYR A 168 -21.88 22.03 30.45
N VAL A 169 -23.19 21.99 30.23
CA VAL A 169 -24.07 20.96 30.80
C VAL A 169 -24.73 20.22 29.65
N ILE A 170 -24.48 18.91 29.58
CA ILE A 170 -25.11 18.03 28.60
C ILE A 170 -26.61 17.96 28.92
N ASN A 171 -27.46 18.12 27.91
CA ASN A 171 -28.89 17.87 28.06
C ASN A 171 -29.28 16.43 27.64
N ALA A 172 -30.48 16.00 28.03
CA ALA A 172 -30.94 14.63 27.83
C ALA A 172 -31.03 14.24 26.34
N TYR A 173 -31.40 15.17 25.45
CA TYR A 173 -31.52 14.90 24.02
C TYR A 173 -30.16 14.74 23.34
N GLU A 174 -29.16 15.53 23.74
CA GLU A 174 -27.78 15.36 23.28
C GLU A 174 -27.24 13.98 23.66
N LEU A 175 -27.40 13.59 24.94
CA LEU A 175 -26.93 12.31 25.42
C LEU A 175 -27.60 11.14 24.69
N LEU A 176 -28.92 11.21 24.47
CA LEU A 176 -29.66 10.21 23.70
C LEU A 176 -29.26 10.20 22.22
N GLY A 177 -28.99 11.36 21.62
CA GLY A 177 -28.54 11.48 20.24
C GLY A 177 -27.15 10.86 20.02
N TRP A 178 -26.21 11.12 20.94
CA TRP A 178 -24.89 10.49 20.93
C TRP A 178 -24.97 8.99 21.16
N LEU A 179 -25.78 8.53 22.12
CA LEU A 179 -26.03 7.09 22.33
C LEU A 179 -26.55 6.42 21.06
N THR A 180 -27.56 7.01 20.43
CA THR A 180 -28.18 6.46 19.21
C THR A 180 -27.16 6.37 18.08
N THR A 181 -26.33 7.40 17.91
CA THR A 181 -25.24 7.42 16.93
C THR A 181 -24.22 6.32 17.18
N CYS A 182 -23.74 6.18 18.43
CA CYS A 182 -22.78 5.13 18.79
C CYS A 182 -23.36 3.73 18.58
N ILE A 183 -24.64 3.54 18.88
CA ILE A 183 -25.33 2.26 18.67
C ILE A 183 -25.45 1.94 17.17
N GLN A 184 -26.03 2.84 16.40
CA GLN A 184 -26.39 2.58 15.01
C GLN A 184 -25.15 2.51 14.10
N ASP A 185 -24.21 3.43 14.27
CA ASP A 185 -23.11 3.60 13.33
C ASP A 185 -21.84 2.84 13.75
N VAL A 186 -21.80 2.26 14.96
CA VAL A 186 -20.62 1.52 15.46
C VAL A 186 -21.00 0.17 16.06
N LEU A 187 -21.86 0.13 17.09
CA LEU A 187 -22.10 -1.12 17.83
C LEU A 187 -22.88 -2.16 17.00
N ASN A 188 -23.77 -1.70 16.11
CA ASN A 188 -24.47 -2.57 15.16
C ASN A 188 -23.70 -2.76 13.83
N ASP A 189 -22.63 -2.01 13.62
CA ASP A 189 -21.83 -2.09 12.40
C ASP A 189 -20.83 -3.25 12.50
N SER A 190 -21.14 -4.37 11.87
CA SER A 190 -20.27 -5.55 11.83
C SER A 190 -19.06 -5.32 10.91
N PRO A 191 -17.94 -6.07 11.07
CA PRO A 191 -16.87 -6.07 10.08
C PRO A 191 -17.44 -6.37 8.69
N THR A 192 -16.96 -5.68 7.65
CA THR A 192 -17.43 -5.93 6.29
C THR A 192 -17.21 -7.39 5.93
N GLU A 193 -18.15 -8.01 5.21
CA GLU A 193 -18.04 -9.40 4.76
C GLU A 193 -16.72 -9.63 4.00
N ALA A 194 -16.28 -8.63 3.24
CA ALA A 194 -14.99 -8.64 2.55
C ALA A 194 -13.79 -8.80 3.50
N ALA A 195 -13.74 -8.10 4.63
CA ALA A 195 -12.63 -8.20 5.58
C ALA A 195 -12.56 -9.61 6.22
N LEU A 196 -13.71 -10.17 6.60
CA LEU A 196 -13.81 -11.53 7.14
C LEU A 196 -13.38 -12.58 6.11
N GLN A 197 -13.80 -12.40 4.85
CA GLN A 197 -13.39 -13.29 3.76
C GLN A 197 -11.88 -13.20 3.48
N VAL A 198 -11.27 -12.02 3.54
CA VAL A 198 -9.82 -11.83 3.38
C VAL A 198 -9.05 -12.55 4.50
N GLN A 199 -9.49 -12.41 5.75
CA GLN A 199 -8.86 -13.08 6.89
C GLN A 199 -8.95 -14.59 6.76
N ALA A 200 -10.14 -15.12 6.46
CA ALA A 200 -10.35 -16.55 6.25
C ALA A 200 -9.49 -17.07 5.08
N PHE A 201 -9.40 -16.31 3.98
CA PHE A 201 -8.57 -16.66 2.83
C PHE A 201 -7.09 -16.75 3.19
N ILE A 202 -6.54 -15.75 3.88
CA ILE A 202 -5.14 -15.74 4.33
C ILE A 202 -4.86 -16.92 5.26
N GLN A 203 -5.76 -17.19 6.20
CA GLN A 203 -5.58 -18.28 7.18
C GLN A 203 -5.57 -19.65 6.49
N ASN A 204 -6.48 -19.86 5.54
CA ASN A 204 -6.54 -21.10 4.77
C ASN A 204 -5.33 -21.25 3.83
N LEU A 205 -4.86 -20.15 3.23
CA LEU A 205 -3.72 -20.17 2.33
C LEU A 205 -2.43 -20.68 3.00
N ARG A 206 -2.22 -20.35 4.29
CA ARG A 206 -1.05 -20.79 5.07
C ARG A 206 -0.93 -22.30 5.19
N THR A 207 -2.06 -23.01 5.22
CA THR A 207 -2.12 -24.45 5.46
C THR A 207 -2.52 -25.26 4.22
N TYR A 208 -2.83 -24.59 3.11
CA TYR A 208 -3.28 -25.23 1.88
C TYR A 208 -2.10 -25.81 1.08
N THR A 209 -1.81 -27.09 1.31
CA THR A 209 -0.70 -27.84 0.71
C THR A 209 -1.08 -28.62 -0.55
N GLN A 210 -2.27 -28.39 -1.11
CA GLN A 210 -2.68 -29.01 -2.37
C GLN A 210 -2.40 -28.06 -3.55
N PRO A 211 -2.14 -28.57 -4.77
CA PRO A 211 -2.04 -27.73 -5.95
C PRO A 211 -3.37 -27.02 -6.25
N LEU A 212 -3.30 -25.71 -6.54
CA LEU A 212 -4.46 -24.96 -7.03
C LEU A 212 -4.84 -25.45 -8.42
N ASP A 213 -6.05 -25.97 -8.58
CA ASP A 213 -6.60 -26.27 -9.89
C ASP A 213 -6.96 -24.98 -10.66
N PRO A 214 -6.98 -25.01 -12.00
CA PRO A 214 -7.23 -23.81 -12.81
C PRO A 214 -8.58 -23.14 -12.58
N VAL A 215 -9.62 -23.92 -12.24
CA VAL A 215 -10.99 -23.40 -12.05
C VAL A 215 -11.08 -22.64 -10.73
N ASN A 216 -10.60 -23.24 -9.64
CA ASN A 216 -10.53 -22.58 -8.34
C ASN A 216 -9.62 -21.36 -8.37
N LYS A 217 -8.48 -21.44 -9.07
CA LYS A 217 -7.59 -20.28 -9.27
C LYS A 217 -8.35 -19.12 -9.91
N ALA A 218 -9.04 -19.35 -11.02
CA ALA A 218 -9.78 -18.30 -11.73
C ALA A 218 -10.87 -17.66 -10.85
N GLY A 219 -11.58 -18.48 -10.06
CA GLY A 219 -12.58 -17.98 -9.10
C GLY A 219 -11.97 -17.10 -8.00
N ILE A 220 -10.80 -17.47 -7.47
CA ILE A 220 -10.07 -16.67 -6.48
C ILE A 220 -9.59 -15.35 -7.10
N GLU A 221 -9.04 -15.38 -8.33
CA GLU A 221 -8.55 -14.19 -9.03
C GLU A 221 -9.67 -13.18 -9.30
N GLN A 222 -10.87 -13.64 -9.68
CA GLN A 222 -12.02 -12.77 -9.88
C GLN A 222 -12.43 -12.07 -8.58
N LYS A 223 -12.43 -12.79 -7.45
CA LYS A 223 -12.74 -12.22 -6.13
C LYS A 223 -11.69 -11.19 -5.72
N ILE A 224 -10.40 -11.48 -5.91
CA ILE A 224 -9.30 -10.54 -5.61
C ILE A 224 -9.47 -9.24 -6.40
N LYS A 225 -9.80 -9.31 -7.70
CA LYS A 225 -10.00 -8.12 -8.54
C LYS A 225 -11.22 -7.28 -8.13
N ALA A 226 -12.17 -7.86 -7.41
CA ALA A 226 -13.34 -7.15 -6.89
C ALA A 226 -13.08 -6.49 -5.53
N LEU A 227 -11.96 -6.80 -4.86
CA LEU A 227 -11.59 -6.18 -3.59
C LEU A 227 -11.03 -4.78 -3.79
N ALA A 228 -11.22 -3.93 -2.79
CA ALA A 228 -10.54 -2.64 -2.71
C ALA A 228 -9.01 -2.81 -2.65
N SER A 229 -8.27 -1.86 -3.22
CA SER A 229 -6.81 -1.95 -3.37
C SER A 229 -6.06 -2.07 -2.04
N HIS A 230 -6.61 -1.54 -0.94
CA HIS A 230 -6.04 -1.68 0.40
C HIS A 230 -6.11 -3.13 0.93
N HIS A 231 -7.21 -3.86 0.64
CA HIS A 231 -7.33 -5.28 0.96
C HIS A 231 -6.36 -6.11 0.12
N CYS A 232 -6.20 -5.78 -1.16
CA CYS A 232 -5.18 -6.41 -2.02
C CYS A 232 -3.77 -6.18 -1.47
N GLY A 233 -3.48 -4.96 -1.02
CA GLY A 233 -2.20 -4.64 -0.37
C GLY A 233 -1.94 -5.45 0.89
N HIS A 234 -2.99 -5.70 1.71
CA HIS A 234 -2.89 -6.61 2.85
C HIS A 234 -2.47 -8.01 2.43
N ILE A 235 -3.25 -8.58 1.52
CA ILE A 235 -3.07 -9.96 1.05
C ILE A 235 -1.65 -10.08 0.50
N LEU A 236 -1.18 -9.09 -0.25
CA LEU A 236 0.13 -9.09 -0.85
C LEU A 236 1.25 -9.13 0.19
N ARG A 237 1.21 -8.23 1.18
CA ARG A 237 2.22 -8.18 2.24
C ARG A 237 2.24 -9.46 3.06
N THR A 238 1.06 -10.00 3.36
CA THR A 238 0.95 -11.26 4.11
C THR A 238 1.42 -12.46 3.29
N MET A 239 1.07 -12.53 2.00
CA MET A 239 1.59 -13.54 1.07
C MET A 239 3.11 -13.49 0.98
N PHE A 240 3.70 -12.29 0.86
CA PHE A 240 5.16 -12.12 0.85
C PHE A 240 5.79 -12.62 2.15
N GLY A 241 5.26 -12.24 3.30
CA GLY A 241 5.74 -12.69 4.61
C GLY A 241 5.68 -14.21 4.81
N ILE A 242 4.59 -14.85 4.35
CA ILE A 242 4.48 -16.32 4.36
C ILE A 242 5.51 -16.91 3.39
N TYR A 243 5.62 -16.39 2.17
CA TYR A 243 6.51 -16.93 1.15
C TYR A 243 7.98 -17.00 1.61
N VAL A 244 8.46 -15.93 2.26
CA VAL A 244 9.86 -15.83 2.73
C VAL A 244 10.11 -16.50 4.09
N ALA A 245 9.07 -16.97 4.78
CA ALA A 245 9.25 -17.66 6.06
C ALA A 245 9.88 -19.05 5.84
N GLY A 246 10.90 -19.39 6.63
CA GLY A 246 11.72 -20.59 6.42
C GLY A 246 10.95 -21.91 6.57
N ASP A 247 9.93 -21.92 7.43
CA ASP A 247 9.06 -23.06 7.75
C ASP A 247 7.90 -23.25 6.76
N THR A 248 7.77 -22.40 5.75
CA THR A 248 6.66 -22.49 4.80
C THR A 248 6.84 -23.66 3.84
N ASP A 249 5.77 -24.45 3.70
CA ASP A 249 5.72 -25.62 2.82
C ASP A 249 5.98 -25.22 1.34
N PRO A 250 6.77 -26.00 0.57
CA PRO A 250 7.07 -25.70 -0.83
C PRO A 250 5.84 -25.58 -1.73
N GLN A 251 4.78 -26.35 -1.47
CA GLN A 251 3.53 -26.28 -2.23
C GLN A 251 2.73 -25.01 -1.89
N VAL A 252 2.75 -24.59 -0.62
CA VAL A 252 2.18 -23.29 -0.20
C VAL A 252 2.90 -22.14 -0.92
N ARG A 253 4.24 -22.16 -0.99
CA ARG A 253 5.01 -21.15 -1.76
C ARG A 253 4.61 -21.12 -3.23
N LYS A 254 4.48 -22.28 -3.89
CA LYS A 254 4.03 -22.37 -5.30
C LYS A 254 2.63 -21.77 -5.49
N ASN A 255 1.70 -22.08 -4.59
CA ASN A 255 0.35 -21.53 -4.62
C ASN A 255 0.35 -20.01 -4.47
N ILE A 256 1.15 -19.50 -3.52
CA ILE A 256 1.35 -18.06 -3.33
C ILE A 256 1.94 -17.43 -4.61
N ALA A 257 2.99 -17.98 -5.21
CA ALA A 257 3.59 -17.43 -6.42
C ALA A 257 2.58 -17.29 -7.57
N LEU A 258 1.65 -18.24 -7.71
CA LEU A 258 0.59 -18.19 -8.74
C LEU A 258 -0.45 -17.10 -8.47
N LEU A 259 -0.88 -16.95 -7.21
CA LEU A 259 -1.92 -15.99 -6.82
C LEU A 259 -1.36 -14.56 -6.67
N ALA A 260 -0.12 -14.44 -6.23
CA ALA A 260 0.55 -13.18 -5.97
C ALA A 260 0.63 -12.30 -7.22
N VAL A 261 0.69 -12.88 -8.43
CA VAL A 261 0.64 -12.12 -9.70
C VAL A 261 -0.64 -11.26 -9.79
N THR A 262 -1.80 -11.87 -9.52
CA THR A 262 -3.08 -11.17 -9.58
C THR A 262 -3.24 -10.18 -8.42
N VAL A 263 -2.78 -10.56 -7.21
CA VAL A 263 -2.81 -9.66 -6.05
C VAL A 263 -1.89 -8.45 -6.27
N TRP A 264 -0.70 -8.66 -6.82
CA TRP A 264 0.26 -7.59 -7.14
C TRP A 264 -0.35 -6.61 -8.14
N GLY A 265 -0.93 -7.11 -9.24
CA GLY A 265 -1.61 -6.27 -10.24
C GLY A 265 -2.81 -5.48 -9.70
N SER A 266 -3.45 -5.98 -8.63
CA SER A 266 -4.60 -5.34 -7.98
C SER A 266 -4.22 -4.45 -6.78
N SER A 267 -2.93 -4.37 -6.44
CA SER A 267 -2.41 -3.58 -5.32
C SER A 267 -1.90 -2.21 -5.79
N ASN A 268 -1.95 -1.23 -4.89
CA ASN A 268 -1.38 0.11 -5.15
C ASN A 268 0.17 0.09 -5.16
N ASP A 269 0.75 1.10 -5.79
CA ASP A 269 2.21 1.19 -5.95
C ASP A 269 2.93 1.45 -4.63
N GLU A 270 2.32 2.19 -3.69
CA GLU A 270 2.88 2.40 -2.34
C GLU A 270 3.17 1.07 -1.62
N THR A 271 2.25 0.10 -1.70
CA THR A 271 2.44 -1.22 -1.09
C THR A 271 3.59 -1.97 -1.77
N LYS A 272 3.69 -1.91 -3.11
CA LYS A 272 4.76 -2.57 -3.87
C LYS A 272 6.14 -2.00 -3.51
N TYR A 273 6.26 -0.67 -3.41
CA TYR A 273 7.50 -0.01 -2.97
C TYR A 273 7.88 -0.36 -1.53
N LYS A 274 6.91 -0.44 -0.61
CA LYS A 274 7.16 -0.88 0.78
C LYS A 274 7.70 -2.31 0.84
N LEU A 275 7.21 -3.20 -0.02
CA LEU A 275 7.79 -4.55 -0.15
C LEU A 275 9.21 -4.51 -0.72
N GLY A 276 9.50 -3.62 -1.66
CA GLY A 276 10.86 -3.41 -2.17
C GLY A 276 11.83 -3.00 -1.07
N LEU A 277 11.43 -2.05 -0.21
CA LEU A 277 12.23 -1.66 0.96
C LEU A 277 12.38 -2.79 1.99
N THR A 278 11.36 -3.64 2.13
CA THR A 278 11.43 -4.81 3.02
C THR A 278 12.44 -5.84 2.50
N LEU A 279 12.46 -6.07 1.18
CA LEU A 279 13.44 -6.94 0.53
C LEU A 279 14.87 -6.43 0.75
N GLU A 280 15.11 -5.13 0.50
CA GLU A 280 16.41 -4.49 0.79
C GLU A 280 16.80 -4.63 2.27
N GLY A 281 15.82 -4.47 3.17
CA GLY A 281 16.00 -4.67 4.60
C GLY A 281 16.48 -6.08 4.95
N TYR A 282 16.08 -7.12 4.22
CA TYR A 282 16.60 -8.48 4.44
C TYR A 282 18.08 -8.60 4.06
N ASN A 283 18.50 -7.97 2.96
CA ASN A 283 19.89 -7.95 2.55
C ASN A 283 20.78 -7.21 3.58
N ASN A 284 20.37 -6.00 3.97
CA ASN A 284 21.11 -5.14 4.89
C ASN A 284 21.25 -5.75 6.29
N ASN A 285 20.27 -6.55 6.72
CA ASN A 285 20.27 -7.22 8.02
C ASN A 285 20.79 -8.67 7.97
N LEU A 286 21.44 -9.08 6.87
CA LEU A 286 22.05 -10.42 6.70
C LEU A 286 21.05 -11.59 6.76
N TYR A 287 19.76 -11.35 6.48
CA TYR A 287 18.75 -12.40 6.34
C TYR A 287 18.82 -13.04 4.93
N SER A 288 19.94 -13.70 4.63
CA SER A 288 20.25 -14.23 3.29
C SER A 288 19.13 -15.12 2.71
N ASP A 289 18.62 -16.08 3.49
CA ASP A 289 17.57 -17.00 3.01
C ASP A 289 16.27 -16.26 2.66
N LYS A 290 15.87 -15.29 3.49
CA LYS A 290 14.68 -14.46 3.24
C LYS A 290 14.89 -13.56 2.03
N HIS A 291 16.09 -13.02 1.85
CA HIS A 291 16.43 -12.21 0.69
C HIS A 291 16.31 -13.05 -0.59
N VAL A 292 16.95 -14.23 -0.66
CA VAL A 292 16.87 -15.12 -1.83
C VAL A 292 15.43 -15.51 -2.16
N LEU A 293 14.64 -15.91 -1.16
CA LEU A 293 13.22 -16.21 -1.36
C LEU A 293 12.43 -14.96 -1.80
N GLY A 294 12.75 -13.80 -1.24
CA GLY A 294 12.15 -12.54 -1.62
C GLY A 294 12.44 -12.16 -3.07
N GLU A 295 13.66 -12.38 -3.56
CA GLU A 295 14.01 -12.17 -4.96
C GLU A 295 13.22 -13.10 -5.89
N GLN A 296 13.02 -14.36 -5.52
CA GLN A 296 12.18 -15.30 -6.26
C GLN A 296 10.72 -14.83 -6.32
N PHE A 297 10.18 -14.31 -5.20
CA PHE A 297 8.84 -13.74 -5.16
C PHE A 297 8.73 -12.54 -6.11
N PHE A 298 9.68 -11.61 -6.05
CA PHE A 298 9.72 -10.42 -6.91
C PHE A 298 9.83 -10.80 -8.39
N ALA A 299 10.64 -11.81 -8.73
CA ALA A 299 10.72 -12.32 -10.09
C ALA A 299 9.38 -12.91 -10.55
N ALA A 300 8.70 -13.69 -9.71
CA ALA A 300 7.42 -14.32 -10.04
C ALA A 300 6.30 -13.30 -10.33
N VAL A 301 6.28 -12.17 -9.61
CA VAL A 301 5.26 -11.11 -9.78
C VAL A 301 5.66 -10.00 -10.75
N GLY A 302 6.88 -10.04 -11.32
CA GLY A 302 7.41 -8.95 -12.16
C GLY A 302 7.65 -7.65 -11.36
N GLY A 303 8.03 -7.77 -10.09
CA GLY A 303 8.10 -6.66 -9.14
C GLY A 303 9.44 -5.89 -9.12
N ASN A 304 10.44 -6.30 -9.91
CA ASN A 304 11.81 -5.77 -9.82
C ASN A 304 11.91 -4.24 -10.04
N ALA A 305 11.03 -3.63 -10.83
CA ALA A 305 10.96 -2.18 -10.98
C ALA A 305 10.65 -1.41 -9.68
N PHE A 306 10.00 -2.07 -8.71
CA PHE A 306 9.63 -1.51 -7.40
C PHE A 306 10.72 -1.70 -6.32
N ARG A 307 11.88 -2.27 -6.65
CA ARG A 307 13.04 -2.27 -5.75
C ARG A 307 13.55 -0.85 -5.52
N SER A 308 14.32 -0.67 -4.45
CA SER A 308 14.86 0.65 -4.13
C SER A 308 15.82 1.14 -5.21
N ASN A 309 15.94 2.45 -5.35
CA ASN A 309 16.82 3.03 -6.37
C ASN A 309 18.29 2.62 -6.17
N ALA A 310 18.74 2.48 -4.93
CA ALA A 310 20.09 2.02 -4.61
C ALA A 310 20.32 0.59 -5.12
N GLU A 311 19.43 -0.35 -4.81
CA GLU A 311 19.52 -1.73 -5.27
C GLU A 311 19.43 -1.84 -6.79
N LYS A 312 18.47 -1.13 -7.41
CA LYS A 312 18.33 -1.10 -8.88
C LYS A 312 19.64 -0.71 -9.55
N SER A 313 20.32 0.29 -8.98
CA SER A 313 21.57 0.80 -9.54
C SER A 313 22.69 -0.22 -9.49
N ILE A 314 22.86 -0.91 -8.35
CA ILE A 314 23.88 -1.94 -8.18
C ILE A 314 23.60 -3.14 -9.09
N GLN A 315 22.35 -3.63 -9.10
CA GLN A 315 21.97 -4.82 -9.86
C GLN A 315 22.04 -4.57 -11.37
N ILE A 316 21.51 -3.44 -11.86
CA ILE A 316 21.59 -3.10 -13.27
C ILE A 316 23.05 -2.89 -13.69
N ASP A 317 23.87 -2.22 -12.88
CA ASP A 317 25.28 -2.01 -13.22
C ASP A 317 26.05 -3.32 -13.41
N SER A 318 25.85 -4.29 -12.50
CA SER A 318 26.40 -5.64 -12.58
C SER A 318 25.88 -6.42 -13.80
N LEU A 319 24.58 -6.35 -14.07
CA LEU A 319 23.98 -7.01 -15.23
C LEU A 319 24.45 -6.42 -16.56
N LEU A 320 24.76 -5.11 -16.60
CA LEU A 320 25.32 -4.47 -17.78
C LEU A 320 26.76 -4.92 -18.05
N ASP A 321 27.56 -5.14 -17.01
CA ASP A 321 28.90 -5.71 -17.16
C ASP A 321 28.83 -7.15 -17.64
N GLU A 322 27.93 -7.96 -17.06
CA GLU A 322 27.69 -9.33 -17.52
C GLU A 322 27.22 -9.35 -18.99
N LEU A 323 26.28 -8.47 -19.36
CA LEU A 323 25.77 -8.41 -20.73
C LEU A 323 26.90 -8.08 -21.73
N LEU A 324 27.78 -7.14 -21.37
CA LEU A 324 28.92 -6.79 -22.21
C LEU A 324 29.94 -7.94 -22.30
N GLU A 325 30.19 -8.66 -21.21
CA GLU A 325 31.02 -9.86 -21.21
C GLU A 325 30.44 -10.93 -22.14
N LYS A 326 29.14 -11.24 -22.01
CA LYS A 326 28.45 -12.21 -22.89
C LYS A 326 28.46 -11.77 -24.34
N HIS A 327 28.29 -10.47 -24.61
CA HIS A 327 28.33 -9.92 -25.97
C HIS A 327 29.67 -10.19 -26.66
N ASN A 328 30.77 -10.03 -25.91
CA ASN A 328 32.12 -10.23 -26.42
C ASN A 328 32.51 -11.72 -26.55
N GLY A 329 31.78 -12.62 -25.87
CA GLY A 329 31.95 -14.07 -25.96
C GLY A 329 31.67 -14.64 -27.35
N TRP A 330 32.19 -15.82 -27.66
CA TRP A 330 32.02 -16.46 -28.97
C TRP A 330 30.58 -16.96 -29.21
N ASP A 331 29.86 -17.31 -28.14
CA ASP A 331 28.49 -17.86 -28.13
C ASP A 331 27.44 -16.81 -27.70
N ASN A 332 27.74 -15.53 -27.93
CA ASN A 332 26.95 -14.38 -27.47
C ASN A 332 25.45 -14.48 -27.80
N PHE A 333 25.10 -14.95 -29.02
CA PHE A 333 23.71 -15.08 -29.45
C PHE A 333 22.83 -15.90 -28.50
N HIS A 334 23.40 -16.88 -27.78
CA HIS A 334 22.69 -17.74 -26.83
C HIS A 334 22.63 -17.15 -25.41
N HIS A 335 23.63 -16.37 -25.01
CA HIS A 335 23.80 -15.92 -23.62
C HIS A 335 23.37 -14.48 -23.36
N GLU A 336 23.26 -13.64 -24.39
CA GLU A 336 22.79 -12.26 -24.27
C GLU A 336 21.32 -12.15 -23.81
N GLY A 337 20.45 -13.03 -24.35
CA GLY A 337 19.00 -12.96 -24.14
C GLY A 337 18.58 -13.03 -22.67
N PRO A 338 19.03 -14.04 -21.89
CA PRO A 338 18.73 -14.13 -20.46
C PRO A 338 19.17 -12.91 -19.65
N VAL A 339 20.35 -12.35 -19.91
CA VAL A 339 20.84 -11.17 -19.20
C VAL A 339 20.02 -9.92 -19.58
N ALA A 340 19.66 -9.78 -20.86
CA ALA A 340 18.81 -8.70 -21.33
C ALA A 340 17.39 -8.75 -20.73
N ASP A 341 16.83 -9.95 -20.53
CA ASP A 341 15.56 -10.16 -19.84
C ASP A 341 15.63 -9.71 -18.38
N SER A 342 16.70 -10.10 -17.67
CA SER A 342 16.96 -9.65 -16.29
C SER A 342 17.03 -8.13 -16.18
N ILE A 343 17.75 -7.44 -17.08
CA ILE A 343 17.81 -5.97 -17.12
C ILE A 343 16.41 -5.38 -17.38
N ALA A 344 15.68 -5.92 -18.35
CA ALA A 344 14.34 -5.43 -18.70
C ALA A 344 13.34 -5.60 -17.56
N SER A 345 13.53 -6.57 -16.65
CA SER A 345 12.66 -6.75 -15.47
C SER A 345 12.67 -5.56 -14.51
N TYR A 346 13.72 -4.74 -14.53
CA TYR A 346 13.84 -3.53 -13.71
C TYR A 346 13.32 -2.26 -14.40
N ILE A 347 13.09 -2.30 -15.73
CA ILE A 347 12.80 -1.13 -16.56
C ILE A 347 11.47 -1.32 -17.28
N ASN A 348 10.38 -0.88 -16.64
CA ASN A 348 9.04 -0.97 -17.20
C ASN A 348 8.63 0.31 -17.93
N ASN A 349 9.07 1.46 -17.45
CA ASN A 349 8.79 2.77 -18.00
C ASN A 349 10.03 3.70 -17.99
N GLN A 350 9.89 4.90 -18.54
CA GLN A 350 10.99 5.87 -18.65
C GLN A 350 11.53 6.34 -17.28
N LEU A 351 10.69 6.42 -16.24
CA LEU A 351 11.11 6.83 -14.89
C LEU A 351 11.96 5.77 -14.18
N ASP A 352 11.91 4.52 -14.65
CA ASP A 352 12.75 3.45 -14.10
C ASP A 352 14.22 3.58 -14.52
N ILE A 353 14.51 4.36 -15.58
CA ILE A 353 15.87 4.63 -16.05
C ILE A 353 16.49 5.72 -15.17
N LEU A 354 17.27 5.30 -14.16
CA LEU A 354 17.86 6.24 -13.22
C LEU A 354 19.11 6.93 -13.81
N PRO A 355 19.36 8.21 -13.48
CA PRO A 355 20.47 8.98 -14.05
C PRO A 355 21.86 8.35 -13.87
N ASN A 356 22.06 7.62 -12.78
CA ASN A 356 23.36 7.03 -12.41
C ASN A 356 23.78 5.85 -13.30
N PHE A 357 22.84 5.06 -13.84
CA PHE A 357 23.16 3.98 -14.79
C PHE A 357 22.71 4.28 -16.22
N ALA A 358 21.94 5.34 -16.47
CA ALA A 358 21.37 5.66 -17.79
C ALA A 358 22.42 5.67 -18.91
N ALA A 359 23.57 6.33 -18.70
CA ALA A 359 24.62 6.41 -19.71
C ALA A 359 25.23 5.04 -20.04
N LYS A 360 25.51 4.22 -19.02
CA LYS A 360 26.05 2.86 -19.20
C LYS A 360 25.02 1.96 -19.87
N LEU A 361 23.76 2.00 -19.41
CA LEU A 361 22.65 1.25 -19.98
C LEU A 361 22.49 1.53 -21.48
N VAL A 362 22.35 2.80 -21.85
CA VAL A 362 22.14 3.21 -23.24
C VAL A 362 23.31 2.77 -24.12
N ARG A 363 24.55 2.96 -23.66
CA ARG A 363 25.75 2.53 -24.38
C ARG A 363 25.78 1.02 -24.61
N VAL A 364 25.63 0.23 -23.54
CA VAL A 364 25.73 -1.25 -23.62
C VAL A 364 24.59 -1.83 -24.45
N VAL A 365 23.36 -1.32 -24.28
CA VAL A 365 22.21 -1.75 -25.09
C VAL A 365 22.41 -1.42 -26.56
N LEU A 366 22.96 -0.24 -26.89
CA LEU A 366 23.31 0.10 -28.27
C LEU A 366 24.40 -0.81 -28.84
N ILE A 367 25.46 -1.09 -28.09
CA ILE A 367 26.52 -2.03 -28.51
C ILE A 367 25.93 -3.38 -28.88
N CYS A 368 25.10 -3.95 -27.99
CA CYS A 368 24.47 -5.25 -28.23
C CYS A 368 23.47 -5.21 -29.39
N ARG A 369 22.73 -4.10 -29.54
CA ARG A 369 21.72 -3.93 -30.59
C ARG A 369 22.31 -3.67 -31.96
N ILE A 370 23.46 -3.00 -32.05
CA ILE A 370 24.23 -2.79 -33.28
C ILE A 370 24.91 -4.09 -33.69
N GLY A 371 25.39 -4.86 -32.71
CA GLY A 371 25.93 -6.18 -32.94
C GLY A 371 27.39 -6.19 -33.38
N ARG A 372 27.88 -7.37 -33.75
CA ARG A 372 29.30 -7.59 -34.10
C ARG A 372 29.59 -7.57 -35.61
N GLY A 373 28.57 -7.19 -36.40
CA GLY A 373 28.61 -7.04 -37.85
C GLY A 373 28.86 -8.32 -38.66
N VAL A 374 28.70 -9.48 -38.02
CA VAL A 374 28.57 -10.76 -38.71
C VAL A 374 27.23 -10.85 -39.44
N THR A 375 27.19 -11.59 -40.55
CA THR A 375 25.96 -11.76 -41.35
C THR A 375 24.93 -12.69 -40.71
N TYR A 376 25.38 -13.61 -39.85
CA TYR A 376 24.51 -14.51 -39.10
C TYR A 376 23.61 -13.71 -38.15
N CYS A 377 22.29 -13.90 -38.25
CA CYS A 377 21.27 -13.16 -37.48
C CYS A 377 21.40 -11.63 -37.56
N ASP A 378 21.97 -11.13 -38.66
CA ASP A 378 22.34 -9.72 -38.86
C ASP A 378 23.24 -9.15 -37.73
N GLY A 379 24.00 -10.01 -37.06
CA GLY A 379 24.97 -9.62 -36.04
C GLY A 379 24.41 -9.39 -34.65
N VAL A 380 23.10 -9.62 -34.42
CA VAL A 380 22.40 -9.34 -33.15
C VAL A 380 21.75 -10.61 -32.58
N SER A 381 21.81 -10.84 -31.26
CA SER A 381 21.05 -11.91 -30.61
C SER A 381 19.57 -11.87 -30.98
N PRO A 382 18.99 -12.92 -31.61
CA PRO A 382 17.56 -12.94 -31.93
C PRO A 382 16.68 -12.80 -30.68
N ARG A 383 17.10 -13.41 -29.56
CA ARG A 383 16.39 -13.29 -28.28
C ARG A 383 16.62 -11.91 -27.65
N GLY A 384 17.85 -11.40 -27.69
CA GLY A 384 18.20 -10.08 -27.13
C GLY A 384 17.54 -8.91 -27.86
N ARG A 385 17.36 -9.01 -29.19
CA ARG A 385 16.84 -7.94 -30.07
C ARG A 385 15.55 -7.31 -29.54
N GLY A 386 14.59 -8.13 -29.11
CA GLY A 386 13.30 -7.65 -28.58
C GLY A 386 13.46 -6.83 -27.29
N TYR A 387 14.36 -7.23 -26.39
CA TYR A 387 14.63 -6.51 -25.14
C TYR A 387 15.33 -5.18 -25.39
N TYR A 388 16.33 -5.19 -26.28
CA TYR A 388 17.03 -3.97 -26.66
C TYR A 388 16.09 -2.95 -27.31
N ASP A 389 15.27 -3.38 -28.26
CA ASP A 389 14.28 -2.51 -28.91
C ASP A 389 13.28 -1.96 -27.90
N ARG A 390 12.82 -2.77 -26.95
CA ARG A 390 11.93 -2.31 -25.87
C ARG A 390 12.59 -1.23 -25.00
N ILE A 391 13.85 -1.43 -24.58
CA ILE A 391 14.57 -0.45 -23.74
C ILE A 391 14.84 0.83 -24.54
N LEU A 392 15.27 0.73 -25.80
CA LEU A 392 15.54 1.88 -26.66
C LEU A 392 14.28 2.71 -26.94
N ALA A 393 13.11 2.07 -27.03
CA ALA A 393 11.84 2.76 -27.20
C ALA A 393 11.43 3.59 -25.96
N LEU A 394 11.96 3.29 -24.77
CA LEU A 394 11.66 3.99 -23.52
C LEU A 394 12.55 5.20 -23.25
N LEU A 395 13.56 5.47 -24.09
CA LEU A 395 14.50 6.58 -23.84
C LEU A 395 13.85 7.96 -23.93
N GLY A 396 12.92 8.12 -24.88
CA GLY A 396 12.24 9.38 -25.15
C GLY A 396 13.18 10.58 -25.33
N ASP A 397 12.66 11.78 -25.07
CA ASP A 397 13.45 13.01 -25.13
C ASP A 397 14.51 13.10 -24.02
N GLN A 398 14.26 12.45 -22.87
CA GLN A 398 15.12 12.52 -21.69
C GLN A 398 16.47 11.84 -21.91
N HIS A 399 16.48 10.66 -22.54
CA HIS A 399 17.68 9.87 -22.75
C HIS A 399 18.07 9.72 -24.23
N GLY A 400 17.28 10.28 -25.16
CA GLY A 400 17.61 10.26 -26.58
C GLY A 400 18.94 10.97 -26.90
N TRP A 401 19.25 12.08 -26.24
CA TRP A 401 20.55 12.74 -26.37
C TRP A 401 21.70 11.86 -25.85
N THR A 402 21.49 11.13 -24.76
CA THR A 402 22.46 10.15 -24.25
C THR A 402 22.74 9.06 -25.28
N ALA A 403 21.73 8.63 -26.05
CA ALA A 403 21.91 7.67 -27.14
C ALA A 403 22.72 8.25 -28.30
N LEU A 404 22.47 9.49 -28.68
CA LEU A 404 23.26 10.14 -29.73
C LEU A 404 24.71 10.37 -29.30
N ALA A 405 24.94 10.73 -28.03
CA ALA A 405 26.27 10.79 -27.44
C ALA A 405 26.96 9.42 -27.43
N ALA A 406 26.24 8.35 -27.11
CA ALA A 406 26.80 7.00 -27.09
C ALA A 406 27.31 6.57 -28.48
N LEU A 407 26.69 7.02 -29.57
CA LEU A 407 27.19 6.73 -30.93
C LEU A 407 28.58 7.29 -31.19
N THR A 408 29.05 8.29 -30.44
CA THR A 408 30.40 8.86 -30.56
C THR A 408 31.45 8.07 -29.78
N ASN A 409 31.03 7.08 -28.99
CA ASN A 409 31.92 6.22 -28.21
C ASN A 409 32.78 5.35 -29.14
N TYR A 410 34.04 5.13 -28.75
CA TYR A 410 35.02 4.41 -29.58
C TYR A 410 34.57 2.99 -29.96
N GLU A 411 33.89 2.26 -29.06
CA GLU A 411 33.43 0.89 -29.30
C GLU A 411 32.36 0.86 -30.39
N ILE A 412 31.38 1.76 -30.29
CA ILE A 412 30.31 1.87 -31.28
C ILE A 412 30.87 2.38 -32.62
N GLN A 413 31.79 3.35 -32.59
CA GLN A 413 32.44 3.82 -33.81
C GLN A 413 33.22 2.70 -34.53
N ALA A 414 33.89 1.82 -33.78
CA ALA A 414 34.53 0.64 -34.35
C ALA A 414 33.52 -0.35 -34.95
N GLN A 415 32.37 -0.59 -34.29
CA GLN A 415 31.29 -1.41 -34.86
C GLN A 415 30.79 -0.84 -36.19
N LEU A 416 30.61 0.49 -36.26
CA LEU A 416 30.08 1.20 -37.43
C LEU A 416 31.01 1.21 -38.66
N GLU A 417 32.25 0.71 -38.55
CA GLU A 417 33.08 0.43 -39.73
C GLU A 417 32.48 -0.69 -40.59
N GLN A 418 31.70 -1.58 -39.99
CA GLN A 418 31.06 -2.70 -40.68
C GLN A 418 29.69 -2.30 -41.25
N THR A 419 29.41 -2.70 -42.49
CA THR A 419 28.13 -2.38 -43.16
C THR A 419 26.90 -2.93 -42.45
N VAL A 420 26.99 -4.15 -41.90
CA VAL A 420 25.87 -4.77 -41.15
C VAL A 420 25.54 -3.94 -39.90
N CYS A 421 26.57 -3.55 -39.14
CA CYS A 421 26.40 -2.69 -37.96
C CYS A 421 25.77 -1.33 -38.31
N ARG A 422 26.14 -0.72 -39.44
CA ARG A 422 25.51 0.53 -39.90
C ARG A 422 24.02 0.37 -40.14
N THR A 423 23.61 -0.74 -40.76
CA THR A 423 22.19 -1.08 -40.93
C THR A 423 21.48 -1.26 -39.59
N GLN A 424 22.11 -1.98 -38.65
CA GLN A 424 21.54 -2.20 -37.32
C GLN A 424 21.46 -0.92 -36.48
N ALA A 425 22.44 -0.03 -36.59
CA ALA A 425 22.41 1.28 -35.94
C ALA A 425 21.27 2.15 -36.47
N CYS A 426 21.00 2.13 -37.77
CA CYS A 426 19.84 2.81 -38.34
C CYS A 426 18.52 2.19 -37.83
N ALA A 427 18.45 0.87 -37.67
CA ALA A 427 17.28 0.22 -37.08
C ALA A 427 17.07 0.63 -35.62
N ALA A 428 18.14 0.66 -34.81
CA ALA A 428 18.10 1.13 -33.43
C ALA A 428 17.65 2.60 -33.32
N LEU A 429 18.19 3.48 -34.17
CA LEU A 429 17.79 4.89 -34.24
C LEU A 429 16.31 5.06 -34.62
N ASN A 430 15.80 4.25 -35.55
CA ASN A 430 14.37 4.24 -35.88
C ASN A 430 13.48 3.82 -34.71
N VAL A 431 13.96 2.93 -33.82
CA VAL A 431 13.23 2.56 -32.61
C VAL A 431 13.21 3.73 -31.62
N ILE A 432 14.35 4.37 -31.37
CA ILE A 432 14.46 5.55 -30.51
C ILE A 432 13.56 6.68 -31.03
N LYS A 433 13.58 6.92 -32.35
CA LYS A 433 12.79 7.98 -33.00
C LYS A 433 11.30 7.93 -32.64
N ARG A 434 10.73 6.74 -32.44
CA ARG A 434 9.29 6.56 -32.14
C ARG A 434 8.86 7.17 -30.81
N GLY A 435 9.78 7.29 -29.85
CA GLY A 435 9.51 7.82 -28.51
C GLY A 435 9.88 9.30 -28.34
N VAL A 436 10.44 9.94 -29.36
CA VAL A 436 10.97 11.32 -29.30
C VAL A 436 9.93 12.29 -29.85
N VAL A 437 9.72 13.42 -29.15
CA VAL A 437 8.83 14.50 -29.58
C VAL A 437 9.61 15.76 -29.96
N SER A 438 10.79 15.98 -29.37
CA SER A 438 11.63 17.14 -29.65
C SER A 438 12.04 17.21 -31.12
N GLU A 439 11.59 18.26 -31.83
CA GLU A 439 11.90 18.48 -33.25
C GLU A 439 13.40 18.47 -33.52
N ARG A 440 14.18 19.07 -32.61
CA ARG A 440 15.64 19.14 -32.76
C ARG A 440 16.31 17.77 -32.60
N LEU A 441 15.80 16.95 -31.69
CA LEU A 441 16.31 15.59 -31.51
C LEU A 441 15.90 14.70 -32.71
N LEU A 442 14.68 14.86 -33.23
CA LEU A 442 14.22 14.18 -34.44
C LEU A 442 15.08 14.54 -35.66
N GLU A 443 15.39 15.82 -35.85
CA GLU A 443 16.27 16.30 -36.93
C GLU A 443 17.66 15.65 -36.85
N CYS A 444 18.24 15.57 -35.65
CA CYS A 444 19.51 14.90 -35.40
C CYS A 444 19.45 13.39 -35.70
N ILE A 445 18.38 12.71 -35.26
CA ILE A 445 18.17 11.28 -35.52
C ILE A 445 18.02 11.03 -37.03
N ASP A 446 17.24 11.85 -37.72
CA ASP A 446 17.02 11.72 -39.17
C ASP A 446 18.29 11.99 -39.97
N TYR A 447 19.08 12.97 -39.56
CA TYR A 447 20.42 13.17 -40.11
C TYR A 447 21.26 11.91 -39.98
N LEU A 448 21.30 11.28 -38.80
CA LEU A 448 22.11 10.07 -38.59
C LEU A 448 21.61 8.89 -39.41
N ILE A 449 20.29 8.64 -39.45
CA ILE A 449 19.69 7.56 -40.25
C ILE A 449 20.04 7.71 -41.74
N ALA A 450 20.06 8.95 -42.26
CA ALA A 450 20.39 9.20 -43.66
C ALA A 450 21.88 9.03 -43.99
N ASN A 451 22.78 9.30 -43.02
CA ASN A 451 24.22 9.41 -43.30
C ASN A 451 25.06 8.24 -42.78
N ILE A 452 24.64 7.56 -41.70
CA ILE A 452 25.33 6.36 -41.16
C ILE A 452 25.55 5.27 -42.22
N PRO A 453 24.58 4.95 -43.11
CA PRO A 453 24.79 3.93 -44.14
C PRO A 453 25.99 4.22 -45.05
N ASN A 454 26.29 5.50 -45.30
CA ASN A 454 27.41 5.92 -46.14
C ASN A 454 28.73 5.97 -45.36
N SER A 455 28.69 6.49 -44.12
CA SER A 455 29.86 6.64 -43.26
C SER A 455 29.49 6.40 -41.80
N GLY A 456 30.13 5.43 -41.15
CA GLY A 456 29.98 5.20 -39.71
C GLY A 456 30.38 6.40 -38.84
N ARG A 457 31.15 7.34 -39.42
CA ARG A 457 31.57 8.58 -38.77
C ARG A 457 30.54 9.71 -38.83
N ALA A 458 29.34 9.48 -39.36
CA ALA A 458 28.29 10.50 -39.45
C ALA A 458 27.99 11.19 -38.10
N ALA A 459 28.12 10.48 -36.98
CA ALA A 459 27.95 11.02 -35.63
C ALA A 459 29.12 11.92 -35.17
N LEU A 460 30.23 11.98 -35.89
CA LEU A 460 31.40 12.81 -35.62
C LEU A 460 31.58 13.93 -36.65
N ASP A 461 30.76 13.97 -37.69
CA ASP A 461 30.85 14.95 -38.77
C ASP A 461 30.52 16.37 -38.29
N THR A 462 31.19 17.38 -38.86
CA THR A 462 31.01 18.79 -38.51
C THR A 462 29.55 19.23 -38.57
N LYS A 463 28.80 18.77 -39.58
CA LYS A 463 27.38 19.11 -39.74
C LYS A 463 26.53 18.54 -38.59
N PHE A 464 26.80 17.31 -38.14
CA PHE A 464 26.12 16.74 -36.97
C PHE A 464 26.49 17.46 -35.67
N LYS A 465 27.75 17.86 -35.51
CA LYS A 465 28.20 18.66 -34.36
C LYS A 465 27.45 20.01 -34.31
N THR A 466 27.28 20.67 -35.45
CA THR A 466 26.49 21.91 -35.55
C THR A 466 25.01 21.66 -35.25
N LEU A 467 24.44 20.57 -35.76
CA LEU A 467 23.05 20.18 -35.48
C LEU A 467 22.82 19.89 -33.98
N SER A 468 23.75 19.24 -33.31
CA SER A 468 23.61 18.87 -31.89
C SER A 468 24.16 19.93 -30.90
N THR A 469 24.56 21.10 -31.39
CA THR A 469 25.12 22.17 -30.55
C THR A 469 24.13 22.59 -29.46
N GLY A 470 24.63 22.72 -28.23
CA GLY A 470 23.83 23.06 -27.04
C GLY A 470 23.20 21.87 -26.33
N TYR A 471 23.21 20.67 -26.93
CA TYR A 471 22.68 19.44 -26.34
C TYR A 471 23.75 18.38 -26.11
N LEU A 472 24.74 18.28 -27.01
CA LEU A 472 25.89 17.39 -26.85
C LEU A 472 27.16 18.18 -26.56
N VAL A 473 27.98 17.64 -25.65
CA VAL A 473 29.32 18.16 -25.37
C VAL A 473 30.29 17.48 -26.31
N TRP A 474 30.95 18.28 -27.14
CA TRP A 474 31.93 17.82 -28.11
C TRP A 474 33.34 18.17 -27.62
N PRO A 475 34.29 17.22 -27.67
CA PRO A 475 35.70 17.52 -27.43
C PRO A 475 36.31 18.37 -28.55
#